data_AF-B3SE31-F1
#
_entry.id   AF-B3SE31-F1
#
_cell.length_a   1.000
_cell.length_b   1.000
_cell.length_c   1.000
_cell.angle_alpha   90.00
_cell.angle_beta   90.00
_cell.angle_gamma   90.00
#
_symmetry.space_group_name_H-M   'P 1'
#
loop_
_entity.id
_entity.type
_entity.pdbx_description
1 polymer ?
#
loop_
_entity_poly.entity_id
_entity_poly.type
_entity_poly.pdbx_seq_one_letter_code
_entity_poly.pdbx_strand_id
1 'polypeptide(L)'
;VDSQHHTMAKYFMELCLPEYDMVSLLPSEIASASLLLAVKICNQFEWNATLQHYSGYTEEKLYPIARKIVNIVSKSATSKYQVNTTKNFFLHFIAYITA
;
A
#
# COMPACT_ATOMS: atom_id res chain seq x y z
N VAL A 1 7.58 17.33 -2.87
CA VAL A 1 6.62 16.31 -2.37
C VAL A 1 6.35 15.37 -3.52
N ASP A 2 6.86 14.16 -3.38
CA ASP A 2 7.29 13.28 -4.45
C ASP A 2 6.11 12.65 -5.22
N SER A 3 5.94 13.03 -6.50
CA SER A 3 4.82 12.63 -7.36
C SER A 3 4.65 11.11 -7.49
N GLN A 4 5.73 10.35 -7.29
CA GLN A 4 5.75 8.89 -7.39
C GLN A 4 4.89 8.24 -6.30
N HIS A 5 4.97 8.69 -5.04
CA HIS A 5 4.19 8.12 -3.93
C HIS A 5 2.71 8.41 -4.08
N HIS A 6 2.35 9.62 -4.53
CA HIS A 6 0.97 9.98 -4.80
C HIS A 6 0.38 9.15 -5.94
N THR A 7 1.15 8.97 -7.02
CA THR A 7 0.73 8.12 -8.15
C THR A 7 0.55 6.67 -7.71
N MET A 8 1.47 6.18 -6.88
CA MET A 8 1.45 4.79 -6.39
C MET A 8 0.35 4.55 -5.36
N ALA A 9 0.13 5.48 -4.44
CA ALA A 9 -0.99 5.43 -3.51
C ALA A 9 -2.32 5.44 -4.27
N LYS A 10 -2.46 6.28 -5.30
CA LYS A 10 -3.66 6.31 -6.15
C LYS A 10 -3.87 4.98 -6.87
N TYR A 11 -2.81 4.38 -7.42
CA TYR A 11 -2.87 3.06 -8.04
C TYR A 11 -3.32 1.97 -7.06
N PHE A 12 -2.80 1.97 -5.83
CA PHE A 12 -3.24 1.02 -4.80
C PHE A 12 -4.70 1.22 -4.40
N MET A 13 -5.17 2.46 -4.27
CA MET A 13 -6.57 2.76 -4.00
C MET A 13 -7.47 2.29 -5.15
N GLU A 14 -7.05 2.49 -6.40
CA GLU A 14 -7.77 2.01 -7.60
C GLU A 14 -7.85 0.48 -7.65
N LEU A 15 -6.81 -0.22 -7.21
CA LEU A 15 -6.82 -1.68 -7.07
C LEU A 15 -7.72 -2.19 -5.94
N CYS A 16 -7.96 -1.38 -4.90
CA CYS A 16 -8.84 -1.75 -3.79
C CYS A 16 -10.33 -1.56 -4.10
N LEU A 17 -10.68 -0.64 -5.02
CA LEU A 17 -12.06 -0.38 -5.46
C LEU A 17 -12.85 -1.63 -5.89
N PRO A 18 -12.30 -2.55 -6.71
CA PRO A 18 -13.03 -3.76 -7.12
C PRO A 18 -13.06 -4.87 -6.06
N GLU A 19 -12.32 -4.76 -4.96
CA GLU A 19 -12.25 -5.82 -3.95
C GLU A 19 -13.35 -5.67 -2.89
N TYR A 20 -14.15 -6.72 -2.73
CA TYR A 20 -15.30 -6.68 -1.81
C TYR A 20 -14.86 -6.67 -0.33
N ASP A 21 -13.71 -7.30 -0.03
CA ASP A 21 -13.12 -7.34 1.33
C ASP A 21 -12.67 -5.97 1.86
N MET A 22 -12.58 -4.95 0.99
CA MET A 22 -12.23 -3.58 1.34
C MET A 22 -13.45 -2.70 1.65
N VAL A 23 -14.66 -3.13 1.30
CA VAL A 23 -15.89 -2.35 1.49
C VAL A 23 -16.20 -2.11 2.98
N SER A 24 -15.76 -3.01 3.85
CA SER A 24 -15.93 -2.88 5.31
C SER A 24 -14.94 -1.91 5.97
N LEU A 25 -13.92 -1.44 5.25
CA LEU A 25 -12.89 -0.53 5.77
C LEU A 25 -13.19 0.90 5.37
N LEU A 26 -12.77 1.87 6.19
CA LEU A 26 -12.96 3.27 5.83
C LEU A 26 -12.04 3.65 4.65
N PRO A 27 -12.52 4.45 3.69
CA PRO A 27 -11.69 4.91 2.58
C PRO A 27 -10.47 5.73 3.06
N SER A 28 -10.58 6.39 4.22
CA SER A 28 -9.44 7.07 4.86
C SER A 28 -8.37 6.08 5.36
N GLU A 29 -8.78 4.95 5.95
CA GLU A 29 -7.85 3.89 6.38
C GLU A 29 -7.16 3.23 5.17
N ILE A 30 -7.91 3.00 4.08
CA ILE A 30 -7.37 2.48 2.82
C ILE A 30 -6.37 3.47 2.21
N ALA A 31 -6.69 4.77 2.23
CA ALA A 31 -5.79 5.82 1.73
C ALA A 31 -4.48 5.87 2.52
N SER A 32 -4.56 5.88 3.85
CA SER A 32 -3.38 5.88 4.72
C SER A 32 -2.55 4.61 4.59
N ALA A 33 -3.17 3.44 4.48
CA ALA A 33 -2.46 2.18 4.27
C ALA A 33 -1.77 2.12 2.88
N SER A 34 -2.44 2.64 1.84
CA SER A 34 -1.88 2.76 0.49
C SER A 34 -0.68 3.70 0.45
N LEU A 35 -0.77 4.83 1.16
CA LEU A 35 0.33 5.79 1.28
C LEU A 35 1.51 5.20 2.07
N LEU A 36 1.24 4.54 3.20
CA LEU A 36 2.25 3.84 4.00
C LEU A 36 3.01 2.81 3.16
N LEU A 37 2.29 2.02 2.34
CA LEU A 37 2.91 1.08 1.40
C LEU A 37 3.76 1.79 0.35
N ALA A 38 3.24 2.83 -0.30
CA ALA A 38 3.97 3.57 -1.33
C ALA A 38 5.27 4.16 -0.78
N VAL A 39 5.22 4.74 0.43
CA VAL A 39 6.37 5.30 1.14
C VAL A 39 7.41 4.24 1.49
N LYS A 40 6.97 3.10 2.07
CA LYS A 40 7.88 2.00 2.40
C LYS A 40 8.54 1.43 1.14
N ILE A 41 7.78 1.29 0.05
CA ILE A 41 8.29 0.74 -1.21
C ILE A 41 9.32 1.66 -1.86
N CYS A 42 9.09 2.96 -1.86
CA CYS A 42 10.03 3.93 -2.40
C CYS A 42 11.23 4.19 -1.48
N ASN A 43 11.27 3.57 -0.29
CA ASN A 43 12.33 3.68 0.72
C ASN A 43 12.75 5.13 1.02
N GLN A 44 11.83 6.09 0.86
CA GLN A 44 12.14 7.51 1.02
C GLN A 44 12.13 7.94 2.48
N PHE A 45 11.27 7.34 3.32
CA PHE A 45 11.18 7.63 4.74
C PHE A 45 10.43 6.53 5.50
N GLU A 46 10.74 6.34 6.77
CA GLU A 46 9.95 5.49 7.67
C GLU A 46 8.67 6.20 8.11
N TRP A 47 7.66 5.42 8.52
CA TRP A 47 6.42 5.96 9.04
C TRP A 47 6.65 6.67 10.37
N ASN A 48 6.90 7.97 10.30
CA ASN A 48 7.31 8.78 11.44
C ASN A 48 6.10 9.35 12.19
N ALA A 49 6.30 9.79 13.43
CA ALA A 49 5.24 10.33 14.30
C ALA A 49 4.43 11.47 13.63
N THR A 50 5.08 12.24 12.74
CA THR A 50 4.43 13.28 11.92
C THR A 50 3.37 12.72 10.97
N LEU A 51 3.64 11.60 10.30
CA LEU A 51 2.68 10.97 9.37
C LEU A 51 1.51 10.35 10.12
N GLN A 52 1.79 9.76 11.28
CA GLN A 52 0.76 9.28 12.20
C GLN A 52 -0.13 10.43 12.71
N HIS A 53 0.46 11.60 13.01
CA HIS A 53 -0.28 12.78 13.43
C HIS A 53 -1.22 13.31 12.34
N TYR A 54 -0.75 13.38 11.08
CA TYR A 54 -1.58 13.84 9.95
C TYR A 54 -2.62 12.81 9.48
N SER A 55 -2.28 11.52 9.53
CA SER A 55 -3.19 10.44 9.10
C SER A 55 -4.17 10.02 10.19
N GLY A 56 -3.87 10.30 11.46
CA GLY A 56 -4.66 9.87 12.60
C GLY A 56 -4.61 8.36 12.90
N TYR A 57 -3.78 7.60 12.18
CA TYR A 57 -3.69 6.15 12.28
C TYR A 57 -2.26 5.69 12.63
N THR A 58 -2.16 4.80 13.63
CA THR A 58 -0.94 4.06 14.00
C THR A 58 -0.56 3.07 12.90
N GLU A 59 0.75 2.88 12.68
CA GLU A 59 1.27 1.87 11.73
C GLU A 59 0.70 0.47 12.01
N GLU A 60 0.58 0.08 13.28
CA GLU A 60 0.04 -1.21 13.70
C GLU A 60 -1.39 -1.46 13.20
N LYS A 61 -2.21 -0.41 13.17
CA LYS A 61 -3.60 -0.48 12.70
C LYS A 61 -3.68 -0.52 11.18
N LEU A 62 -2.71 0.08 10.49
CA LEU A 62 -2.62 0.07 9.04
C LEU A 62 -2.00 -1.23 8.49
N TYR A 63 -1.18 -1.93 9.29
CA TYR A 63 -0.52 -3.19 8.90
C TYR A 63 -1.47 -4.28 8.36
N PRO A 64 -2.60 -4.62 9.02
CA PRO A 64 -3.54 -5.62 8.49
C PRO A 64 -4.20 -5.16 7.19
N ILE A 65 -4.44 -3.86 7.03
CA ILE A 65 -5.04 -3.28 5.82
C ILE A 65 -4.03 -3.31 4.69
N ALA A 66 -2.79 -2.86 4.94
CA ALA A 66 -1.68 -2.91 4.01
C ALA A 66 -1.43 -4.35 3.52
N ARG A 67 -1.50 -5.34 4.41
CA ARG A 67 -1.39 -6.76 4.04
C ARG A 67 -2.52 -7.20 3.09
N LYS A 68 -3.75 -6.75 3.31
CA LYS A 68 -4.86 -7.01 2.37
C LYS A 68 -4.60 -6.38 1.01
N ILE A 69 -4.17 -5.12 0.96
CA ILE A 69 -3.81 -4.41 -0.28
C ILE A 69 -2.74 -5.19 -1.05
N VAL A 70 -1.69 -5.64 -0.38
CA VAL A 70 -0.62 -6.44 -0.98
C VAL A 70 -1.12 -7.76 -1.54
N ASN A 71 -2.05 -8.43 -0.85
CA ASN A 71 -2.66 -9.67 -1.35
C ASN A 71 -3.46 -9.43 -2.64
N ILE A 72 -4.22 -8.32 -2.70
CA ILE A 72 -4.96 -7.90 -3.90
C ILE A 72 -3.99 -7.60 -5.04
N VAL A 73 -2.91 -6.87 -4.76
CA VAL A 73 -1.84 -6.55 -5.72
C VAL A 73 -1.16 -7.83 -6.24
N SER A 74 -0.94 -8.81 -5.37
CA SER A 74 -0.38 -10.11 -5.76
C SER A 74 -1.29 -10.86 -6.72
N LYS A 75 -2.59 -10.92 -6.39
CA LYS A 75 -3.61 -11.53 -7.26
C LYS A 75 -3.69 -10.81 -8.60
N SER A 76 -3.68 -9.47 -8.61
CA SER A 76 -3.75 -8.69 -9.85
C SER A 76 -2.49 -8.80 -10.71
N ALA A 77 -1.31 -8.97 -10.11
CA ALA A 77 -0.03 -9.16 -10.81
C ALA A 77 0.06 -10.50 -11.57
N THR A 78 -0.80 -11.47 -11.28
CA THR A 78 -0.90 -12.72 -12.07
C THR A 78 -1.72 -12.55 -13.35
N SER A 79 -2.51 -11.47 -13.46
CA SER A 79 -3.24 -11.14 -14.68
C SER A 79 -2.27 -10.58 -15.73
N LYS A 80 -2.41 -11.04 -16.99
CA LYS A 80 -1.47 -10.81 -18.12
C LYS A 80 -1.18 -9.34 -18.47
N TYR A 81 -1.81 -8.35 -17.82
CA TYR A 81 -1.84 -6.94 -18.25
C TYR A 81 -1.27 -5.92 -17.26
N GLN A 82 -0.69 -6.29 -16.11
CA GLN A 82 -0.12 -5.30 -15.16
C GLN A 82 1.37 -5.53 -14.82
N VAL A 83 2.18 -4.71 -15.51
CA VAL A 83 3.48 -4.06 -15.20
C VAL A 83 4.51 -4.78 -14.31
N ASN A 84 5.71 -5.00 -14.90
CA ASN A 84 6.94 -5.48 -14.24
C ASN A 84 7.31 -4.74 -12.94
N THR A 85 6.90 -3.48 -12.78
CA THR A 85 7.19 -2.67 -11.59
C THR A 85 6.56 -3.30 -10.34
N THR A 86 5.30 -3.75 -10.43
CA THR A 86 4.54 -4.38 -9.33
C THR A 86 5.16 -5.69 -8.83
N LYS A 87 5.76 -6.47 -9.73
CA LYS A 87 6.48 -7.72 -9.37
C LYS A 87 7.75 -7.46 -8.58
N ASN A 88 8.55 -6.47 -8.99
CA ASN A 88 9.74 -6.04 -8.23
C ASN A 88 9.36 -5.50 -6.85
N PHE A 89 8.23 -4.78 -6.74
CA PHE A 89 7.73 -4.28 -5.47
C PHE A 89 7.23 -5.39 -4.53
N PHE A 90 6.57 -6.42 -5.05
CA PHE A 90 6.15 -7.58 -4.25
C PHE A 90 7.35 -8.35 -3.67
N LEU A 91 8.43 -8.51 -4.45
CA LEU A 91 9.66 -9.15 -3.99
C LEU A 91 10.35 -8.34 -2.87
N HIS A 92 10.43 -7.02 -3.01
CA HIS A 92 11.04 -6.15 -1.98
C HIS A 92 10.22 -6.14 -0.67
N PHE A 93 8.89 -6.18 -0.78
CA PHE A 93 8.01 -6.24 0.38
C PHE A 93 8.02 -7.60 1.09
N ILE A 94 8.06 -8.71 0.35
CA ILE A 94 8.28 -10.05 0.91
C ILE A 94 9.60 -10.07 1.68
N ALA A 95 10.69 -9.57 1.06
CA ALA A 95 12.01 -9.51 1.68
C ALA A 95 12.00 -8.72 3.01
N TYR A 96 11.26 -7.62 3.09
CA TYR A 96 11.10 -6.81 4.30
C TYR A 96 10.22 -7.46 5.38
N ILE A 97 9.20 -8.24 5.01
CA ILE A 97 8.40 -9.00 6.00
C ILE A 97 9.18 -10.17 6.60
N THR A 98 10.11 -10.76 5.84
CA THR A 98 10.95 -11.87 6.30
C THR A 98 12.28 -11.47 6.95
N ALA A 99 12.64 -10.19 6.98
CA ALA A 99 13.84 -9.66 7.63
C ALA A 99 13.51 -9.08 9.02
#